data_AF-A0A1Y0H898-F1
#
_entry.id   AF-A0A1Y0H898-F1
#
_cell.length_a   1.000
_cell.length_b   1.000
_cell.length_c   1.000
_cell.angle_alpha   90.00
_cell.angle_beta   90.00
_cell.angle_gamma   90.00
#
_symmetry.space_group_name_H-M   'P 1'
#
loop_
_entity.id
_entity.type
_entity.pdbx_description
1 polymer ?
#
loop_
_entity_poly.entity_id
_entity_poly.type
_entity_poly.pdbx_seq_one_letter_code
_entity_poly.pdbx_strand_id
1 'polypeptide(L)'
;MGGALPNALLRLSEGKEKQWIERGRACIRQGHGIAALAYYRLVVEGIADDLLSKMLKYCETNEQSDLIRAAIEMPRLGDKLKAVNDCIPTQLKLGLGDNPITFLYSCFSDELHYDSADDANALEKATHGMNIVCALLELMQDQDRLKRTLTESFKALSAQHNQKRASKQVKSR
;
A
#
# COMPACT_ATOMS: atom_id res chain seq x y z
N MET A 1 -15.12 11.58 -3.85
CA MET A 1 -15.05 10.24 -3.21
C MET A 1 -16.43 9.57 -3.16
N GLY A 2 -16.79 8.80 -4.20
CA GLY A 2 -18.10 8.12 -4.27
C GLY A 2 -18.03 6.61 -4.61
N GLY A 3 -16.84 6.09 -4.92
CA GLY A 3 -16.63 4.68 -5.27
C GLY A 3 -16.56 3.76 -4.05
N ALA A 4 -16.67 2.46 -4.29
CA ALA A 4 -16.40 1.44 -3.29
C ALA A 4 -14.92 1.51 -2.87
N LEU A 5 -14.66 1.35 -1.56
CA LEU A 5 -13.29 1.25 -1.06
C LEU A 5 -12.71 -0.11 -1.45
N PRO A 6 -11.40 -0.20 -1.75
CA PRO A 6 -10.77 -1.48 -2.03
C PRO A 6 -10.93 -2.43 -0.84
N ASN A 7 -11.20 -3.70 -1.13
CA ASN A 7 -11.25 -4.75 -0.10
C ASN A 7 -9.95 -4.82 0.72
N ALA A 8 -8.81 -4.45 0.10
CA ALA A 8 -7.53 -4.32 0.77
C ALA A 8 -7.59 -3.37 1.96
N LEU A 9 -8.12 -2.17 1.74
CA LEU A 9 -8.19 -1.13 2.73
C LEU A 9 -9.14 -1.53 3.86
N LEU A 10 -10.29 -2.12 3.50
CA LEU A 10 -11.26 -2.63 4.48
C LEU A 10 -10.66 -3.69 5.40
N ARG A 11 -9.76 -4.54 4.88
CA ARG A 11 -9.07 -5.57 5.68
C ARG A 11 -7.94 -5.01 6.55
N LEU A 12 -7.28 -3.94 6.10
CA LEU A 12 -6.19 -3.32 6.87
C LEU A 12 -6.72 -2.35 7.94
N SER A 13 -7.97 -1.94 7.80
CA SER A 13 -8.60 -0.95 8.67
C SER A 13 -9.53 -1.61 9.67
N GLU A 14 -9.05 -2.57 10.46
CA GLU A 14 -9.86 -3.22 11.50
C GLU A 14 -9.92 -2.36 12.76
N GLY A 15 -11.12 -2.04 13.27
CA GLY A 15 -11.26 -1.25 14.48
C GLY A 15 -11.31 0.26 14.25
N LYS A 16 -10.32 1.02 14.74
CA LYS A 16 -10.38 2.51 14.80
C LYS A 16 -10.21 3.14 13.42
N GLU A 17 -9.40 2.54 12.57
CA GLU A 17 -9.10 2.96 11.21
C GLU A 17 -10.36 2.97 10.37
N LYS A 18 -11.24 1.96 10.53
CA LYS A 18 -12.56 1.94 9.89
C LYS A 18 -13.37 3.18 10.25
N GLN A 19 -13.40 3.54 11.54
CA GLN A 19 -14.13 4.72 12.00
C GLN A 19 -13.51 6.01 11.43
N TRP A 20 -12.19 6.10 11.35
CA TRP A 20 -11.52 7.24 10.72
C TRP A 20 -11.83 7.34 9.22
N ILE A 21 -11.85 6.24 8.48
CA ILE A 21 -12.26 6.22 7.08
C ILE A 21 -13.70 6.72 6.93
N GLU A 22 -14.62 6.20 7.75
CA GLU A 22 -16.04 6.59 7.69
C GLU A 22 -16.24 8.07 8.00
N ARG A 23 -15.57 8.58 9.04
CA ARG A 23 -15.59 10.00 9.43
C ARG A 23 -14.94 10.88 8.36
N GLY A 24 -13.78 10.50 7.83
CA GLY A 24 -13.12 11.20 6.73
C GLY A 24 -14.03 11.31 5.50
N ARG A 25 -14.71 10.21 5.12
CA ARG A 25 -15.69 10.24 4.02
C ARG A 25 -16.89 11.14 4.31
N ALA A 26 -17.36 11.21 5.55
CA ALA A 26 -18.44 12.11 5.94
C ALA A 26 -17.98 13.58 5.81
N CYS A 27 -16.79 13.90 6.31
CA CYS A 27 -16.17 15.22 6.17
C CYS A 27 -16.01 15.61 4.69
N ILE A 28 -15.55 14.70 3.82
CA ILE A 28 -15.48 14.96 2.37
C ILE A 28 -16.86 15.33 1.79
N ARG A 29 -17.92 14.60 2.15
CA ARG A 29 -19.28 14.87 1.63
C ARG A 29 -19.86 16.20 2.12
N GLN A 30 -19.41 16.67 3.27
CA GLN A 30 -19.86 17.91 3.90
C GLN A 30 -18.98 19.11 3.55
N GLY A 31 -17.89 18.92 2.80
CA GLY A 31 -16.94 19.99 2.46
C GLY A 31 -15.97 20.35 3.58
N HIS A 32 -15.84 19.51 4.62
CA HIS A 32 -14.88 19.70 5.71
C HIS A 32 -13.53 19.05 5.34
N GLY A 33 -12.77 19.70 4.45
CA GLY A 33 -11.49 19.20 3.95
C GLY A 33 -10.43 18.99 5.02
N ILE A 34 -10.24 19.95 5.92
CA ILE A 34 -9.20 19.89 6.98
C ILE A 34 -9.49 18.72 7.92
N ALA A 35 -10.76 18.57 8.33
CA ALA A 35 -11.18 17.45 9.16
C ALA A 35 -11.02 16.10 8.45
N ALA A 36 -11.36 16.03 7.16
CA ALA A 36 -11.15 14.82 6.36
C ALA A 36 -9.67 14.43 6.29
N LEU A 37 -8.79 15.42 6.10
CA LEU A 37 -7.35 15.23 6.02
C LEU A 37 -6.78 14.74 7.35
N ALA A 38 -7.22 15.31 8.47
CA ALA A 38 -6.86 14.82 9.80
C ALA A 38 -7.25 13.35 10.02
N TYR A 39 -8.47 12.95 9.63
CA TYR A 39 -8.90 11.55 9.74
C TYR A 39 -8.10 10.62 8.82
N TYR A 40 -7.83 11.01 7.58
CA TYR A 40 -7.07 10.17 6.65
C TYR A 40 -5.59 10.07 7.01
N ARG A 41 -5.01 11.09 7.65
CA ARG A 41 -3.68 10.98 8.26
C ARG A 41 -3.64 9.86 9.31
N LEU A 42 -4.63 9.80 10.19
CA LEU A 42 -4.73 8.72 11.18
C LEU A 42 -4.88 7.34 10.53
N VAL A 43 -5.62 7.25 9.41
CA VAL A 43 -5.71 6.01 8.63
C VAL A 43 -4.33 5.60 8.10
N VAL A 44 -3.60 6.50 7.46
CA VAL A 44 -2.24 6.22 6.96
C VAL A 44 -1.31 5.82 8.10
N GLU A 45 -1.41 6.50 9.24
CA GLU A 45 -0.65 6.16 10.45
C GLU A 45 -0.95 4.75 10.96
N GLY A 46 -2.23 4.39 11.05
CA GLY A 46 -2.66 3.08 11.53
C GLY A 46 -2.26 1.92 10.61
N ILE A 47 -2.25 2.13 9.29
CA ILE A 47 -1.92 1.07 8.31
C ILE A 47 -0.46 1.05 7.87
N ALA A 48 0.38 1.99 8.32
CA ALA A 48 1.75 2.15 7.83
C ALA A 48 2.60 0.89 8.05
N ASP A 49 2.54 0.29 9.23
CA ASP A 49 3.35 -0.88 9.56
C ASP A 49 2.93 -2.12 8.75
N ASP A 50 1.63 -2.27 8.51
CA ASP A 50 1.11 -3.32 7.65
C ASP A 50 1.49 -3.13 6.18
N LEU A 51 1.51 -1.87 5.71
CA LEU A 51 1.98 -1.54 4.37
C LEU A 51 3.47 -1.89 4.22
N LEU A 52 4.31 -1.47 5.16
CA LEU A 52 5.74 -1.78 5.17
C LEU A 52 5.99 -3.29 5.25
N SER A 53 5.23 -4.00 6.09
CA SER A 53 5.29 -5.46 6.19
C SER A 53 4.94 -6.15 4.89
N LYS A 54 3.93 -5.66 4.16
CA LYS A 54 3.58 -6.16 2.83
C LYS A 54 4.65 -5.84 1.79
N MET A 55 5.39 -4.74 1.93
CA MET A 55 6.46 -4.36 1.01
C MET A 55 7.65 -5.33 1.04
N LEU A 56 7.88 -6.01 2.16
CA LEU A 56 8.99 -6.97 2.31
C LEU A 56 9.01 -8.05 1.22
N LYS A 57 7.85 -8.49 0.72
CA LYS A 57 7.76 -9.53 -0.32
C LYS A 57 8.18 -9.08 -1.73
N TYR A 58 8.37 -7.78 -1.92
CA TYR A 58 8.83 -7.18 -3.18
C TYR A 58 10.26 -6.66 -3.09
N CYS A 59 10.93 -6.78 -1.94
CA CYS A 59 12.33 -6.39 -1.82
C CYS A 59 13.21 -7.22 -2.77
N GLU A 60 14.15 -6.54 -3.41
CA GLU A 60 15.07 -7.13 -4.38
C GLU A 60 16.39 -7.55 -3.70
N THR A 61 16.73 -6.94 -2.57
CA THR A 61 17.95 -7.23 -1.80
C THR A 61 17.65 -7.48 -0.31
N ASN A 62 18.55 -8.20 0.36
CA ASN A 62 18.45 -8.42 1.81
C ASN A 62 18.56 -7.09 2.58
N GLU A 63 19.48 -6.22 2.18
CA GLU A 63 19.66 -4.88 2.75
C GLU A 63 18.36 -4.07 2.75
N GLN A 64 17.64 -4.06 1.62
CA GLN A 64 16.34 -3.40 1.51
C GLN A 64 15.33 -3.99 2.50
N SER A 65 15.29 -5.32 2.63
CA SER A 65 14.37 -5.98 3.55
C SER A 65 14.72 -5.75 5.02
N ASP A 66 16.00 -5.67 5.36
CA ASP A 66 16.49 -5.39 6.71
C ASP A 66 16.19 -3.96 7.13
N LEU A 67 16.34 -2.99 6.23
CA LEU A 67 15.97 -1.59 6.46
C LEU A 67 14.47 -1.43 6.72
N ILE A 68 13.62 -2.10 5.93
CA ILE A 68 12.17 -2.06 6.17
C ILE A 68 11.80 -2.70 7.51
N ARG A 69 12.42 -3.83 7.89
CA ARG A 69 12.21 -4.46 9.20
C ARG A 69 12.62 -3.53 10.34
N ALA A 70 13.80 -2.91 10.23
CA ALA A 70 14.29 -1.96 11.24
C ALA A 70 13.36 -0.75 11.37
N ALA A 71 12.81 -0.26 10.26
CA ALA A 71 11.87 0.87 10.26
C ALA A 71 10.54 0.52 10.95
N ILE A 72 9.99 -0.69 10.74
CA ILE A 72 8.75 -1.12 11.41
C ILE A 72 8.89 -1.06 12.94
N GLU A 73 10.07 -1.37 13.48
CA GLU A 73 10.33 -1.33 14.93
C GLU A 73 10.50 0.09 15.50
N MET A 74 10.62 1.12 14.65
CA MET A 74 10.74 2.49 15.17
C MET A 74 9.41 2.95 15.75
N PRO A 75 9.40 3.80 16.80
CA PRO A 75 8.16 4.25 17.44
C PRO A 75 7.45 5.38 16.68
N ARG A 76 8.17 6.17 15.89
CA ARG A 76 7.65 7.37 15.22
C ARG A 76 7.52 7.16 13.73
N LEU A 77 6.32 7.32 13.18
CA LEU A 77 6.07 7.13 11.75
C LEU A 77 6.98 7.97 10.86
N GLY A 78 7.19 9.24 11.21
CA GLY A 78 8.09 10.13 10.45
C GLY A 78 9.51 9.59 10.35
N ASP A 79 10.01 8.91 11.39
CA ASP A 79 11.35 8.31 11.38
C ASP A 79 11.34 7.02 10.54
N LYS A 80 10.27 6.20 10.61
CA LYS A 80 10.08 5.03 9.73
C LYS A 80 10.18 5.43 8.26
N LEU A 81 9.40 6.43 7.87
CA LEU A 81 9.25 6.87 6.47
C LEU A 81 10.54 7.48 5.92
N LYS A 82 11.30 8.20 6.75
CA LYS A 82 12.64 8.66 6.40
C LYS A 82 13.60 7.49 6.17
N ALA A 83 13.59 6.50 7.04
CA ALA A 83 14.50 5.35 6.96
C ALA A 83 14.27 4.49 5.70
N VAL A 84 13.03 4.41 5.21
CA VAL A 84 12.66 3.57 4.06
C VAL A 84 12.41 4.34 2.77
N ASN A 85 12.67 5.66 2.74
CA ASN A 85 12.33 6.50 1.60
C ASN A 85 12.96 6.00 0.28
N ASP A 86 14.23 5.63 0.35
CA ASP A 86 15.00 5.18 -0.81
C ASP A 86 14.88 3.66 -1.05
N CYS A 87 14.25 2.95 -0.12
CA CYS A 87 14.14 1.48 -0.09
C CYS A 87 12.82 0.95 -0.65
N ILE A 88 12.04 1.77 -1.36
CA ILE A 88 10.79 1.30 -1.97
C ILE A 88 11.11 0.38 -3.16
N PRO A 89 10.53 -0.83 -3.22
CA PRO A 89 10.64 -1.71 -4.37
C PRO A 89 10.26 -1.01 -5.67
N THR A 90 11.02 -1.23 -6.75
CA THR A 90 10.83 -0.55 -8.04
C THR A 90 9.40 -0.69 -8.57
N GLN A 91 8.77 -1.84 -8.31
CA GLN A 91 7.40 -2.16 -8.70
C GLN A 91 6.34 -1.32 -7.98
N LEU A 92 6.70 -0.67 -6.87
CA LEU A 92 5.83 0.18 -6.06
C LEU A 92 6.21 1.67 -6.11
N LYS A 93 7.32 2.01 -6.77
CA LYS A 93 7.66 3.41 -7.05
C LYS A 93 6.62 3.99 -8.01
N LEU A 94 6.06 5.14 -7.65
CA LEU A 94 5.29 5.93 -8.60
C LEU A 94 6.27 6.60 -9.57
N GLY A 95 5.84 6.93 -10.79
CA GLY A 95 6.70 7.50 -11.84
C GLY A 95 7.43 8.81 -11.48
N LEU A 96 7.20 9.35 -10.27
CA LEU A 96 7.88 10.51 -9.69
C LEU A 96 9.11 10.13 -8.84
N GLY A 97 9.37 8.84 -8.61
CA GLY A 97 10.54 8.36 -7.87
C GLY A 97 10.37 8.33 -6.34
N ASP A 98 9.33 8.99 -5.81
CA ASP A 98 9.09 9.09 -4.37
C ASP A 98 8.42 7.85 -3.76
N ASN A 99 8.70 7.63 -2.47
CA ASN A 99 7.93 6.70 -1.65
C ASN A 99 6.50 7.23 -1.47
N PRO A 100 5.47 6.51 -1.95
CA PRO A 100 4.09 6.97 -1.88
C PRO A 100 3.61 7.21 -0.46
N ILE A 101 4.06 6.39 0.50
CA ILE A 101 3.66 6.51 1.91
C ILE A 101 4.29 7.75 2.53
N THR A 102 5.58 7.98 2.26
CA THR A 102 6.29 9.21 2.69
C THR A 102 5.63 10.46 2.14
N PHE A 103 5.34 10.47 0.83
CA PHE A 103 4.68 11.58 0.16
C PHE A 103 3.29 11.87 0.75
N LEU A 104 2.49 10.83 1.00
CA LEU A 104 1.18 10.98 1.61
C LEU A 104 1.26 11.55 3.03
N TYR A 105 2.17 11.02 3.84
CA TYR A 105 2.35 11.49 5.20
C TYR A 105 2.83 12.94 5.25
N SER A 106 3.80 13.33 4.41
CA SER A 106 4.25 14.73 4.34
C SER A 106 3.13 15.65 3.86
N CYS A 107 2.44 15.28 2.78
CA CYS A 107 1.32 16.05 2.23
C CYS A 107 0.22 16.28 3.27
N PHE A 108 -0.11 15.26 4.07
CA PHE A 108 -1.12 15.36 5.12
C PHE A 108 -0.61 16.08 6.37
N SER A 109 0.67 15.94 6.72
CA SER A 109 1.21 16.63 7.88
C SER A 109 1.36 18.12 7.62
N ASP A 110 1.87 18.50 6.45
CA ASP A 110 2.15 19.89 6.09
C ASP A 110 0.87 20.73 6.10
N GLU A 111 -0.22 20.22 5.53
CA GLU A 111 -1.49 20.96 5.44
C GLU A 111 -2.12 21.25 6.81
N LEU A 112 -1.80 20.46 7.84
CA LEU A 112 -2.31 20.66 9.21
C LEU A 112 -1.51 21.71 10.00
N HIS A 113 -0.37 22.17 9.47
CA HIS A 113 0.52 23.11 10.16
C HIS A 113 0.46 24.54 9.62
N TYR A 114 -0.34 24.80 8.58
CA TYR A 114 -0.52 26.14 8.04
C TYR A 114 -1.75 26.82 8.63
N ASP A 115 -1.56 27.98 9.26
CA ASP A 115 -2.66 28.85 9.70
C ASP A 115 -3.55 29.33 8.53
N SER A 116 -3.07 29.20 7.29
CA SER A 116 -3.78 29.52 6.05
C SER A 116 -4.46 28.32 5.39
N ALA A 117 -4.60 27.18 6.08
CA ALA A 117 -5.28 26.01 5.51
C ALA A 117 -6.73 26.35 5.16
N ASP A 118 -7.10 26.11 3.90
CA ASP A 118 -8.46 26.28 3.40
C ASP A 118 -9.11 24.91 3.20
N ASP A 119 -10.39 24.81 3.56
CA ASP A 119 -11.14 23.55 3.48
C ASP A 119 -11.25 23.06 2.03
N ALA A 120 -11.34 23.93 1.03
CA ALA A 120 -11.44 23.48 -0.37
C ALA A 120 -10.13 22.81 -0.85
N ASN A 121 -8.98 23.42 -0.55
CA ASN A 121 -7.68 22.83 -0.88
C ASN A 121 -7.43 21.53 -0.09
N ALA A 122 -7.72 21.53 1.21
CA ALA A 122 -7.59 20.34 2.05
C ALA A 122 -8.51 19.20 1.58
N LEU A 123 -9.69 19.52 1.06
CA LEU A 123 -10.65 18.55 0.51
C LEU A 123 -10.07 17.85 -0.74
N GLU A 124 -9.46 18.62 -1.63
CA GLU A 124 -8.82 18.11 -2.84
C GLU A 124 -7.63 17.20 -2.46
N LYS A 125 -6.74 17.67 -1.58
CA LYS A 125 -5.60 16.89 -1.08
C LYS A 125 -6.03 15.60 -0.38
N ALA A 126 -7.01 15.67 0.52
CA ALA A 126 -7.54 14.50 1.21
C ALA A 126 -8.13 13.49 0.23
N THR A 127 -8.83 13.97 -0.81
CA THR A 127 -9.38 13.12 -1.87
C THR A 127 -8.28 12.43 -2.68
N HIS A 128 -7.30 13.18 -3.18
CA HIS A 128 -6.21 12.61 -3.98
C HIS A 128 -5.34 11.67 -3.15
N GLY A 129 -4.97 12.06 -1.94
CA GLY A 129 -4.12 11.24 -1.10
C GLY A 129 -4.76 9.89 -0.78
N MET A 130 -6.05 9.89 -0.46
CA MET A 130 -6.75 8.64 -0.18
C MET A 130 -7.00 7.80 -1.45
N ASN A 131 -7.13 8.43 -2.64
CA ASN A 131 -7.11 7.69 -3.91
C ASN A 131 -5.77 6.98 -4.13
N ILE A 132 -4.64 7.61 -3.79
CA ILE A 132 -3.31 7.00 -3.89
C ILE A 132 -3.20 5.82 -2.93
N VAL A 133 -3.66 5.95 -1.67
CA VAL A 133 -3.70 4.83 -0.71
C VAL A 133 -4.45 3.64 -1.29
N CYS A 134 -5.65 3.89 -1.83
CA CYS A 134 -6.48 2.86 -2.45
C CYS A 134 -5.77 2.19 -3.63
N ALA A 135 -5.24 2.98 -4.57
CA ALA A 135 -4.55 2.48 -5.76
C ALA A 135 -3.28 1.69 -5.42
N LEU A 136 -2.50 2.13 -4.43
CA LEU A 136 -1.30 1.43 -3.97
C LEU A 136 -1.65 0.04 -3.41
N LEU A 137 -2.71 -0.04 -2.62
CA LEU A 137 -3.18 -1.29 -2.05
C LEU A 137 -3.72 -2.25 -3.11
N GLU A 138 -4.47 -1.76 -4.08
CA GLU A 138 -4.93 -2.54 -5.23
C GLU A 138 -3.74 -3.05 -6.07
N LEU A 139 -2.76 -2.19 -6.34
CA LEU A 139 -1.54 -2.56 -7.05
C LEU A 139 -0.83 -3.73 -6.35
N MET A 140 -0.64 -3.65 -5.03
CA MET A 140 -0.04 -4.74 -4.26
C MET A 140 -0.86 -6.04 -4.35
N GLN A 141 -2.19 -5.97 -4.25
CA GLN A 141 -3.05 -7.15 -4.36
C GLN A 141 -2.98 -7.79 -5.75
N ASP A 142 -2.96 -6.98 -6.79
CA ASP A 142 -2.90 -7.43 -8.16
C ASP A 142 -1.56 -8.11 -8.46
N GLN A 143 -0.45 -7.56 -7.94
CA GLN A 143 0.87 -8.19 -8.01
C GLN A 143 0.88 -9.57 -7.32
N ASP A 144 0.28 -9.68 -6.12
CA ASP A 144 0.16 -10.96 -5.41
C ASP A 144 -0.67 -11.97 -6.20
N ARG A 145 -1.81 -11.54 -6.74
CA ARG A 145 -2.69 -12.37 -7.54
C ARG A 145 -1.96 -12.90 -8.77
N LEU A 146 -1.29 -12.01 -9.51
CA LEU A 146 -0.56 -12.36 -10.72
C LEU A 146 0.56 -13.38 -10.42
N LYS A 147 1.36 -13.14 -9.37
CA LYS A 147 2.45 -14.05 -8.97
C LYS A 147 1.94 -15.44 -8.60
N ARG A 148 0.80 -15.53 -7.90
CA ARG A 148 0.14 -16.81 -7.58
C ARG A 148 -0.31 -17.53 -8.84
N THR A 149 -1.06 -16.86 -9.71
CA THR A 149 -1.53 -17.45 -10.97
C THR A 149 -0.38 -17.97 -11.83
N LEU A 150 0.71 -17.21 -11.95
CA LEU A 150 1.90 -17.63 -12.70
C LEU A 150 2.54 -18.88 -12.07
N THR A 151 2.69 -18.88 -10.75
CA THR A 151 3.30 -20.00 -10.01
C THR A 151 2.48 -21.29 -10.16
N GLU A 152 1.16 -21.20 -10.01
CA GLU A 152 0.24 -22.33 -10.15
C GLU A 152 0.22 -22.87 -11.58
N SER A 153 0.12 -21.97 -12.57
CA SER A 153 0.13 -22.35 -13.99
C SER A 153 1.45 -23.03 -14.37
N PHE A 154 2.59 -22.49 -13.90
CA PHE A 154 3.90 -23.08 -14.15
C PHE A 154 4.02 -24.48 -13.51
N LYS A 155 3.61 -24.62 -12.25
CA LYS A 155 3.58 -25.92 -11.55
C LYS A 155 2.74 -26.94 -12.32
N ALA A 156 1.52 -26.57 -12.70
CA ALA A 156 0.62 -27.45 -13.45
C ALA A 156 1.24 -27.92 -14.78
N LEU A 157 1.82 -26.98 -15.55
CA LEU A 157 2.45 -27.30 -16.83
C LEU A 157 3.71 -28.17 -16.66
N SER A 158 4.54 -27.87 -15.65
CA SER A 158 5.74 -28.66 -15.36
C SER A 158 5.42 -30.11 -14.97
N ALA A 159 4.37 -30.32 -14.18
CA ALA A 159 3.90 -31.65 -13.79
C ALA A 159 3.43 -32.45 -15.02
N GLN A 160 2.66 -31.83 -15.91
CA GLN A 160 2.22 -32.45 -17.17
C GLN A 160 3.41 -32.79 -18.08
N HIS A 161 4.39 -31.90 -18.19
CA HIS A 161 5.59 -32.12 -18.99
C HIS A 161 6.41 -33.32 -18.48
N ASN A 162 6.60 -33.41 -17.16
CA ASN A 162 7.37 -34.48 -16.53
C ASN A 162 6.65 -35.84 -16.62
N GLN A 163 5.33 -35.89 -16.44
CA GLN A 163 4.53 -37.12 -16.61
C GLN A 163 4.58 -37.64 -18.06
N LYS A 164 4.55 -36.76 -19.07
CA LYS A 164 4.70 -37.14 -20.48
C LYS A 164 6.09 -37.68 -20.83
N ARG A 165 7.16 -37.19 -20.17
CA ARG A 165 8.51 -37.75 -20.33
C ARG A 165 8.65 -39.14 -19.69
N ALA A 166 8.16 -39.30 -18.46
CA ALA A 166 8.21 -40.59 -17.76
C ALA A 166 7.45 -41.69 -18.52
N SER A 167 6.26 -41.37 -19.05
CA SER A 167 5.45 -42.32 -19.84
C SER A 167 6.05 -42.68 -21.21
N LYS A 168 6.93 -41.85 -21.79
CA LYS A 168 7.69 -42.18 -23.01
C LYS A 168 8.87 -43.12 -22.74
N GLN A 169 9.57 -42.97 -21.61
CA GLN A 169 10.72 -43.82 -21.26
C GLN A 169 10.32 -45.26 -20.86
N VAL A 170 9.11 -45.45 -20.34
CA VAL A 170 8.59 -46.78 -20.00
C VAL A 170 8.16 -47.57 -21.24
N LYS A 171 7.75 -46.89 -22.33
CA LYS A 171 7.32 -47.55 -23.59
C LYS A 171 8.48 -47.92 -24.53
N SER A 172 9.71 -47.53 -24.22
CA SER A 172 10.92 -47.81 -25.01
C SER A 172 11.79 -48.93 -24.42
N ARG A 173 11.25 -49.69 -23.45
CA ARG A 173 11.82 -50.93 -22.89
C ARG A 173 10.83 -52.06 -23.13
#